data_AF-A0A8J3WGG2-F1
#
_entry.id   AF-A0A8J3WGG2-F1
#
_cell.length_a   1.000
_cell.length_b   1.000
_cell.length_c   1.000
_cell.angle_alpha   90.00
_cell.angle_beta   90.00
_cell.angle_gamma   90.00
#
_symmetry.space_group_name_H-M   'P 1'
#
loop_
_entity.id
_entity.type
_entity.pdbx_description
1 polymer ?
#
loop_
_entity_poly.entity_id
_entity_poly.type
_entity_poly.pdbx_seq_one_letter_code
_entity_poly.pdbx_strand_id
1 'polypeptide(L)' 'MEEPERDEWIEVYEEIRKTLCLVAPSGPVPEFLLSIEGGEAWLRWSDRSFDDAP' A
#
# COMPACT_ATOMS: atom_id res chain seq x y z
N MET A 1 13.81 18.13 -11.36
CA MET A 1 12.66 18.77 -10.70
C MET A 1 12.17 17.75 -9.71
N GLU A 2 12.43 17.95 -8.42
CA GLU A 2 11.68 17.23 -7.39
C GLU A 2 10.21 17.65 -7.56
N GLU A 3 9.34 16.67 -7.80
CA GLU A 3 7.89 16.87 -7.89
C GLU A 3 7.37 16.82 -6.45
N PRO A 4 7.20 17.95 -5.75
CA PRO A 4 6.87 17.95 -4.31
C PRO A 4 5.59 17.17 -3.97
N GLU A 5 4.65 17.07 -4.91
CA GLU A 5 3.47 16.21 -4.78
C GLU A 5 3.81 14.73 -4.62
N ARG A 6 4.91 14.24 -5.21
CA ARG A 6 5.32 12.83 -5.12
C ARG A 6 5.74 12.44 -3.71
N ASP A 7 6.45 13.32 -3.02
CA ASP A 7 7.00 13.02 -1.69
C ASP A 7 5.91 13.05 -0.62
N GLU A 8 5.01 14.05 -0.65
CA GLU A 8 3.85 14.11 0.25
C GLU A 8 2.91 12.90 0.04
N TRP A 9 2.73 12.45 -1.21
CA TRP A 9 1.96 11.25 -1.51
C TRP A 9 2.60 9.97 -0.98
N ILE A 10 3.93 9.85 -1.04
CA ILE A 10 4.66 8.69 -0.49
C ILE A 10 4.50 8.65 1.04
N GLU A 11 4.58 9.78 1.73
CA GLU A 11 4.41 9.84 3.19
C GLU A 11 3.01 9.39 3.62
N VAL A 12 1.96 9.89 2.95
CA VAL A 12 0.57 9.46 3.23
C VAL A 12 0.40 7.97 2.97
N TYR A 13 1.00 7.46 1.89
CA TYR A 13 0.96 6.04 1.55
C TYR A 13 1.60 5.16 2.65
N GLU A 14 2.78 5.56 3.12
CA GLU A 14 3.49 4.89 4.21
C GLU A 14 2.71 4.91 5.54
N GLU A 15 2.09 6.04 5.89
CA GLU A 15 1.27 6.14 7.10
C GLU A 15 0.02 5.24 7.04
N ILE A 16 -0.62 5.15 5.87
CA ILE A 16 -1.74 4.21 5.64
C ILE A 16 -1.25 2.76 5.80
N ARG A 17 -0.11 2.39 5.21
CA ARG A 17 0.47 1.04 5.29
C ARG A 17 0.82 0.64 6.73
N LYS A 18 1.32 1.57 7.56
CA LYS A 18 1.60 1.31 8.99
C LYS A 18 0.34 1.14 9.83
N THR A 19 -0.76 1.79 9.44
CA THR A 19 -1.98 1.84 10.25
C THR A 19 -2.97 0.72 9.89
N LEU A 20 -2.99 0.30 8.62
CA LEU A 20 -3.94 -0.67 8.10
C LEU A 20 -3.31 -2.04 7.90
N CYS A 21 -4.07 -3.09 8.20
CA CYS A 21 -3.72 -4.47 7.90
C CYS A 21 -4.81 -5.10 7.03
N LEU A 22 -4.41 -5.74 5.93
CA LEU A 22 -5.31 -6.54 5.11
C LEU A 22 -5.35 -7.97 5.65
N VAL A 23 -6.53 -8.46 6.03
CA VAL A 23 -6.72 -9.82 6.55
C VAL A 23 -7.46 -10.66 5.50
N ALA A 24 -6.76 -11.61 4.91
CA ALA A 24 -7.34 -12.62 4.04
C ALA A 24 -7.97 -13.76 4.87
N PRO A 25 -8.81 -14.63 4.28
CA PRO A 25 -9.35 -15.79 4.98
C PRO A 25 -8.29 -16.72 5.62
N SER A 26 -7.07 -16.73 5.07
CA SER A 26 -5.92 -17.48 5.60
C SER A 26 -5.14 -16.74 6.69
N GLY A 27 -5.39 -15.46 6.92
CA GLY A 27 -4.70 -14.63 7.92
C GLY A 27 -4.23 -13.27 7.39
N PRO A 28 -3.45 -12.52 8.19
CA PRO A 28 -2.87 -11.24 7.80
C PRO A 28 -1.98 -11.37 6.57
N VAL A 29 -2.17 -10.48 5.60
CA VAL A 29 -1.35 -10.37 4.40
C VAL A 29 -0.09 -9.56 4.74
N PRO A 30 1.10 -10.01 4.34
CA PRO A 30 2.35 -9.28 4.58
C PRO A 30 2.38 -7.90 3.93
N GLU A 31 1.81 -7.76 2.73
CA GLU A 31 1.91 -6.54 1.95
C GLU A 31 0.74 -6.34 1.00
N PHE A 32 0.25 -5.09 0.89
CA PHE A 32 -0.83 -4.73 -0.02
C PHE A 32 -0.71 -3.31 -0.58
N LEU A 33 -1.30 -3.10 -1.76
CA LEU A 33 -1.49 -1.83 -2.41
C LEU A 33 -2.98 -1.50 -2.49
N LEU A 34 -3.32 -0.27 -2.10
CA LEU A 34 -4.65 0.30 -2.26
C LEU A 34 -4.60 1.35 -3.39
N SER A 35 -5.39 1.14 -4.44
CA SER A 35 -5.60 2.12 -5.51
C SER A 35 -7.03 2.64 -5.43
N ILE A 36 -7.21 3.96 -5.42
CA ILE A 36 -8.53 4.61 -5.40
C ILE A 36 -8.64 5.52 -6.63
N GLU A 37 -9.65 5.32 -7.47
CA GLU A 37 -9.92 6.16 -8.64
C GLU A 37 -11.42 6.34 -8.80
N GLY A 38 -11.89 7.58 -8.96
CA GLY A 38 -13.31 7.87 -9.25
C GLY A 38 -14.31 7.41 -8.18
N GLY A 39 -13.85 7.09 -6.96
CA GLY A 39 -14.68 6.53 -5.88
C GLY A 39 -14.69 5.00 -5.83
N GLU A 40 -13.98 4.34 -6.74
CA GLU A 40 -13.72 2.90 -6.71
C GLU A 40 -12.37 2.62 -6.04
N ALA A 41 -12.26 1.48 -5.38
CA ALA A 41 -11.04 1.05 -4.71
C ALA A 41 -10.66 -0.38 -5.14
N TRP A 42 -9.40 -0.56 -5.51
CA TRP A 42 -8.82 -1.87 -5.81
C TRP A 42 -7.70 -2.19 -4.83
N LEU A 43 -7.68 -3.44 -4.40
CA LEU A 43 -6.61 -3.99 -3.59
C LEU A 43 -5.78 -4.94 -4.46
N ARG A 44 -4.47 -4.73 -4.46
CA ARG A 44 -3.50 -5.74 -4.88
C ARG A 44 -2.73 -6.18 -3.66
N TRP A 45 -2.42 -7.46 -3.55
CA TRP A 45 -1.63 -7.96 -2.43
C TRP A 45 -0.58 -8.95 -2.87
N SER A 46 0.41 -9.14 -2.00
CA SER A 46 1.53 -10.04 -2.19
C SER A 46 1.71 -10.89 -0.93
N ASP A 47 2.06 -12.17 -1.12
CA ASP A 47 2.45 -13.08 -0.04
C ASP A 47 3.90 -12.82 0.43
N ARG A 48 4.57 -11.82 -0.13
CA ARG A 48 5.92 -11.36 0.24
C ARG A 48 5.93 -9.85 0.48
N SER A 49 6.74 -9.38 1.43
CA SER A 49 6.99 -7.95 1.62
C SER A 49 7.66 -7.34 0.38
N PHE A 50 7.36 -6.07 0.06
CA PHE A 50 8.08 -5.35 -0.99
C PHE A 50 9.55 -5.10 -0.60
N ASP A 51 9.86 -5.07 0.70
CA ASP A 51 11.22 -4.91 1.22
C ASP A 51 12.06 -6.19 1.10
N ASP A 52 11.41 -7.33 0.81
CA ASP A 52 12.07 -8.62 0.54
C ASP A 52 12.38 -8.82 -0.97
N ALA A 53 12.11 -7.83 -1.82
CA ALA A 53 12.47 -7.89 -3.23
C ALA A 53 13.99 -7.67 -3.42
N PRO A 54 14.69 -8.51 -4.21
CA PRO A 54 16.14 -8.46 -4.39
C PRO A 54 16.64 -7.22 -5.15
#